data_AF-A0A8J7KMJ4-F1
#
_entry.id   AF-A0A8J7KMJ4-F1
#
_cell.length_a   1.000
_cell.length_b   1.000
_cell.length_c   1.000
_cell.angle_alpha   90.00
_cell.angle_beta   90.00
_cell.angle_gamma   90.00
#
_symmetry.space_group_name_H-M   'P 1'
#
loop_
_entity.id
_entity.type
_entity.pdbx_description
1 polymer ?
#
loop_
_entity_poly.entity_id
_entity_poly.type
_entity_poly.pdbx_seq_one_letter_code
_entity_poly.pdbx_strand_id
1 'polypeptide(L)'
;MTSNPATLLTFLRKLGVAMCDAGDPVNQTTERLQRIADAYGAEDVRFFVLPTGVFIRDHEAVDFSEAAGTGLRLDQISGLYELVGLASTARITPAEGSARLDALLSSAPRFGTALTLLGHVAFSVGLGLLLEPTWRALVAYAVGGLGVGLLGLLARRSRSLSLALPVLASLLVTAVAYQVAAPLLGETALRVLIPPLVSFLPGATLTMATVELASGAMISGSTRLVYGISRLLLLTFGIAAGTRLAGAHHADVTLIPALGPWTPWVGVAVFGLGVYLYFSAPARSLLWLMGMLYLAYTAQFVGTWLIGALFSGFVGALVMTVVSYWLQRVPGAPPAQVLFLPAFWLMVPGALGLLSLNELATDVPIGASDAIGGLWSFISIALGMLVGSSLGRYSITDLVPAAYRQRSSRG
;
A
#
# COMPACT_ATOMS: atom_id res chain seq x y z
N MET A 1 -19.76 31.63 -0.37
CA MET A 1 -20.91 30.71 -0.53
C MET A 1 -21.29 30.23 0.85
N THR A 2 -22.47 30.57 1.36
CA THR A 2 -22.93 30.11 2.68
C THR A 2 -23.47 28.69 2.54
N SER A 3 -22.63 27.69 2.85
CA SER A 3 -23.04 26.28 2.85
C SER A 3 -23.91 25.96 4.08
N ASN A 4 -24.98 25.19 3.89
CA ASN A 4 -25.76 24.63 4.99
C ASN A 4 -24.84 23.77 5.90
N PRO A 5 -24.75 24.05 7.21
CA PRO A 5 -23.88 23.32 8.15
C PRO A 5 -24.05 21.79 8.10
N ALA A 6 -25.30 21.31 8.04
CA ALA A 6 -25.58 19.87 7.98
C ALA A 6 -25.03 19.21 6.71
N THR A 7 -25.10 19.92 5.57
CA THR A 7 -24.56 19.42 4.29
C THR A 7 -23.03 19.40 4.32
N LEU A 8 -22.40 20.40 4.96
CA LEU A 8 -20.95 20.44 5.14
C LEU A 8 -20.46 19.28 6.02
N LEU A 9 -21.11 19.04 7.17
CA LEU A 9 -20.75 17.92 8.05
C LEU A 9 -20.91 16.55 7.36
N THR A 10 -21.97 16.39 6.56
CA THR A 10 -22.18 15.18 5.75
C THR A 10 -21.06 14.99 4.74
N PHE A 11 -20.65 16.07 4.06
CA PHE A 11 -19.57 16.02 3.09
C PHE A 11 -18.22 15.68 3.74
N LEU A 12 -17.86 16.36 4.83
CA LEU A 12 -16.62 16.15 5.58
C LEU A 12 -16.51 14.71 6.11
N ARG A 13 -17.62 14.16 6.59
CA ARG A 13 -17.75 12.76 7.02
C ARG A 13 -17.44 11.78 5.90
N LYS A 14 -18.13 11.91 4.76
CA LYS A 14 -17.91 11.03 3.61
C LYS A 14 -16.46 11.13 3.12
N LEU A 15 -15.91 12.33 3.08
CA LEU A 15 -14.53 12.56 2.67
C LEU A 15 -13.52 11.93 3.64
N GLY A 16 -13.76 12.06 4.94
CA GLY A 16 -12.95 11.44 5.99
C GLY A 16 -12.95 9.92 5.90
N VAL A 17 -14.13 9.32 5.75
CA VAL A 17 -14.28 7.87 5.53
C VAL A 17 -13.54 7.43 4.26
N ALA A 18 -13.71 8.16 3.15
CA ALA A 18 -13.03 7.83 1.90
C ALA A 18 -11.49 7.93 2.01
N MET A 19 -10.96 8.89 2.78
CA MET A 19 -9.52 8.98 3.09
C MET A 19 -9.04 7.80 3.95
N CYS A 20 -9.83 7.35 4.93
CA CYS A 20 -9.53 6.13 5.68
C CYS A 20 -9.51 4.89 4.77
N ASP A 21 -10.49 4.73 3.89
CA ASP A 21 -10.55 3.64 2.90
C ASP A 21 -9.44 3.74 1.83
N ALA A 22 -8.92 4.95 1.55
CA ALA A 22 -7.72 5.15 0.74
C ALA A 22 -6.42 4.68 1.43
N GLY A 23 -6.49 4.40 2.74
CA GLY A 23 -5.37 3.97 3.55
C GLY A 23 -4.53 5.11 4.16
N ASP A 24 -5.08 6.32 4.24
CA ASP A 24 -4.38 7.48 4.79
C ASP A 24 -3.98 7.30 6.27
N PRO A 25 -2.83 7.86 6.68
CA PRO A 25 -2.50 8.04 8.09
C PRO A 25 -3.53 8.93 8.80
N VAL A 26 -3.97 8.52 10.00
CA VAL A 26 -5.06 9.23 10.71
C VAL A 26 -4.74 10.69 11.05
N ASN A 27 -3.47 11.00 11.30
CA ASN A 27 -3.01 12.36 11.56
C ASN A 27 -3.16 13.24 10.31
N GLN A 28 -2.77 12.74 9.14
CA GLN A 28 -2.90 13.47 7.88
C GLN A 28 -4.37 13.66 7.49
N THR A 29 -5.21 12.64 7.70
CA THR A 29 -6.66 12.73 7.49
C THR A 29 -7.26 13.81 8.38
N THR A 30 -6.91 13.83 9.67
CA THR A 30 -7.38 14.84 10.63
C THR A 30 -6.95 16.25 10.21
N GLU A 31 -5.66 16.44 9.89
CA GLU A 31 -5.12 17.74 9.41
C GLU A 31 -5.81 18.23 8.12
N ARG A 32 -6.15 17.31 7.20
CA ARG A 32 -6.86 17.64 5.95
C ARG A 32 -8.30 18.02 6.21
N LEU A 33 -9.03 17.25 7.03
CA LEU A 33 -10.41 17.54 7.39
C LEU A 33 -10.53 18.88 8.09
N GLN A 34 -9.62 19.19 9.02
CA GLN A 34 -9.60 20.48 9.70
C GLN A 34 -9.38 21.63 8.71
N ARG A 35 -8.36 21.55 7.84
CA ARG A 35 -8.12 22.58 6.81
C ARG A 35 -9.31 22.80 5.89
N ILE A 36 -10.03 21.73 5.54
CA ILE A 36 -11.23 21.84 4.71
C ILE A 36 -12.33 22.54 5.52
N ALA A 37 -12.61 22.11 6.75
CA ALA A 37 -13.60 22.76 7.61
C ALA A 37 -13.31 24.27 7.77
N ASP A 38 -12.06 24.64 8.05
CA ASP A 38 -11.60 26.03 8.16
C ASP A 38 -11.85 26.81 6.86
N ALA A 39 -11.58 26.20 5.69
CA ALA A 39 -11.81 26.83 4.38
C ALA A 39 -13.31 27.12 4.11
N TYR A 40 -14.21 26.35 4.70
CA TYR A 40 -15.67 26.59 4.66
C TYR A 40 -16.19 27.45 5.83
N GLY A 41 -15.30 27.95 6.70
CA GLY A 41 -15.67 28.78 7.85
C GLY A 41 -16.27 28.02 9.05
N ALA A 42 -16.00 26.72 9.15
CA ALA A 42 -16.50 25.84 10.22
C ALA A 42 -15.40 25.58 11.27
N GLU A 43 -15.03 26.63 12.01
CA GLU A 43 -13.88 26.62 12.95
C GLU A 43 -14.13 25.76 14.21
N ASP A 44 -15.40 25.56 14.57
CA ASP A 44 -15.80 24.84 15.77
C ASP A 44 -15.88 23.31 15.60
N VAL A 45 -15.77 22.84 14.37
CA VAL A 45 -15.84 21.41 14.06
C VAL A 45 -14.53 20.76 14.45
N ARG A 46 -14.62 19.64 15.17
CA ARG A 46 -13.45 18.85 15.58
C ARG A 46 -13.56 17.43 15.10
N PHE A 47 -12.43 16.87 14.68
CA PHE A 47 -12.33 15.52 14.13
C PHE A 47 -11.52 14.63 15.06
N PHE A 48 -11.97 13.40 15.22
CA PHE A 48 -11.17 12.32 15.79
C PHE A 48 -11.23 11.12 14.83
N VAL A 49 -10.12 10.87 14.14
CA VAL A 49 -10.04 9.86 13.08
C VAL A 49 -9.42 8.58 13.62
N LEU A 50 -10.04 7.45 13.28
CA LEU A 50 -9.55 6.10 13.51
C LEU A 50 -9.32 5.39 12.16
N PRO A 51 -8.56 4.28 12.11
CA PRO A 51 -8.38 3.51 10.88
C PRO A 51 -9.69 3.06 10.23
N THR A 52 -10.72 2.81 11.04
CA THR A 52 -12.00 2.23 10.64
C THR A 52 -13.16 3.23 10.71
N GLY A 53 -12.89 4.53 10.87
CA GLY A 53 -13.97 5.51 10.88
C GLY A 53 -13.55 6.89 11.38
N VAL A 54 -14.51 7.81 11.33
CA VAL A 54 -14.30 9.21 11.70
C VAL A 54 -15.38 9.64 12.69
N PHE A 55 -14.96 10.22 13.80
CA PHE A 55 -15.82 10.98 14.69
C PHE A 55 -15.76 12.45 14.32
N ILE A 56 -16.93 13.06 14.20
CA ILE A 56 -17.07 14.50 13.99
C ILE A 56 -17.87 15.06 15.14
N ARG A 57 -17.30 16.04 15.83
CA ARG A 57 -17.98 16.81 16.86
C ARG A 57 -18.32 18.17 16.31
N ASP A 58 -19.61 18.47 16.33
CA ASP A 58 -20.16 19.82 16.22
C ASP A 58 -20.62 20.27 17.62
N HIS A 59 -20.97 21.55 17.80
CA HIS A 59 -21.31 22.18 19.08
C HIS A 59 -22.24 21.35 19.99
N GLU A 60 -23.22 20.65 19.41
CA GLU A 60 -24.25 19.94 20.18
C GLU A 60 -24.17 18.41 20.08
N ALA A 61 -23.41 17.85 19.14
CA ALA A 61 -23.45 16.43 18.83
C ALA A 61 -22.10 15.85 18.40
N VAL A 62 -21.88 14.59 18.79
CA VAL A 62 -20.81 13.74 18.26
C VAL A 62 -21.45 12.69 17.37
N ASP A 63 -21.02 12.64 16.12
CA ASP A 63 -21.45 11.62 15.17
C ASP A 63 -20.26 10.74 14.77
N PHE A 64 -20.53 9.47 14.48
CA PHE A 64 -19.54 8.49 14.05
C PHE A 64 -19.89 7.95 12.68
N SER A 65 -18.88 7.72 11.85
CA SER A 65 -19.08 7.06 10.56
C SER A 65 -18.01 6.01 10.31
N GLU A 66 -18.48 4.80 10.08
CA GLU A 66 -17.66 3.63 9.84
C GLU A 66 -17.08 3.66 8.42
N ALA A 67 -15.80 3.34 8.30
CA ALA A 67 -15.16 3.10 7.01
C ALA A 67 -15.47 1.69 6.51
N ALA A 68 -15.65 1.52 5.21
CA ALA A 68 -16.06 0.23 4.65
C ALA A 68 -14.97 -0.84 4.82
N GLY A 69 -13.71 -0.44 4.94
CA GLY A 69 -12.57 -1.33 5.11
C GLY A 69 -12.26 -2.15 3.84
N THR A 70 -12.82 -1.76 2.69
CA THR A 70 -12.68 -2.48 1.42
C THR A 70 -11.48 -2.02 0.60
N GLY A 71 -10.84 -0.91 0.98
CA GLY A 71 -9.80 -0.26 0.19
C GLY A 71 -10.37 0.49 -1.03
N LEU A 72 -9.65 1.50 -1.52
CA LEU A 72 -9.97 2.19 -2.78
C LEU A 72 -9.00 1.81 -3.90
N ARG A 73 -9.51 1.76 -5.13
CA ARG A 73 -8.69 1.63 -6.34
C ARG A 73 -7.86 2.89 -6.58
N LEU A 74 -6.77 2.79 -7.33
CA LEU A 74 -5.88 3.94 -7.59
C LEU A 74 -6.56 5.07 -8.39
N ASP A 75 -7.50 4.75 -9.29
CA ASP A 75 -8.33 5.74 -9.99
C ASP A 75 -9.26 6.50 -9.03
N GLN A 76 -9.89 5.78 -8.09
CA GLN A 76 -10.73 6.37 -7.04
C GLN A 76 -9.91 7.24 -6.08
N ILE A 77 -8.73 6.76 -5.65
CA ILE A 77 -7.79 7.57 -4.85
C ILE A 77 -7.41 8.85 -5.60
N SER A 78 -7.15 8.75 -6.91
CA SER A 78 -6.82 9.94 -7.71
C SER A 78 -7.95 10.97 -7.69
N GLY A 79 -9.19 10.56 -7.99
CA GLY A 79 -10.32 11.48 -8.00
C GLY A 79 -10.73 11.97 -6.60
N LEU A 80 -10.53 11.17 -5.55
CA LEU A 80 -10.69 11.60 -4.17
C LEU A 80 -9.76 12.76 -3.85
N TYR A 81 -8.48 12.66 -4.25
CA TYR A 81 -7.51 13.70 -3.96
C TYR A 81 -7.67 14.97 -4.83
N GLU A 82 -8.19 14.83 -6.04
CA GLU A 82 -8.68 15.98 -6.81
C GLU A 82 -9.82 16.71 -6.06
N LEU A 83 -10.78 15.95 -5.52
CA LEU A 83 -11.89 16.49 -4.75
C LEU A 83 -11.42 17.14 -3.43
N VAL A 84 -10.49 16.51 -2.71
CA VAL A 84 -9.83 17.09 -1.52
C VAL A 84 -9.16 18.42 -1.86
N GLY A 85 -8.49 18.52 -3.01
CA GLY A 85 -7.84 19.76 -3.47
C GLY A 85 -8.83 20.90 -3.77
N LEU A 86 -9.98 20.58 -4.36
CA LEU A 86 -11.07 21.55 -4.58
C LEU A 86 -11.70 21.98 -3.25
N ALA A 87 -11.99 21.03 -2.36
CA ALA A 87 -12.59 21.28 -1.06
C ALA A 87 -11.68 22.11 -0.14
N SER A 88 -10.36 21.86 -0.16
CA SER A 88 -9.37 22.61 0.64
C SER A 88 -9.27 24.10 0.28
N THR A 89 -9.89 24.52 -0.83
CA THR A 89 -9.92 25.90 -1.30
C THR A 89 -11.34 26.44 -1.43
N ALA A 90 -12.33 25.72 -0.88
CA ALA A 90 -13.76 26.01 -0.98
C ALA A 90 -14.25 26.27 -2.42
N ARG A 91 -13.62 25.64 -3.43
CA ARG A 91 -13.96 25.79 -4.86
C ARG A 91 -15.08 24.86 -5.34
N ILE A 92 -15.65 24.05 -4.45
CA ILE A 92 -16.79 23.16 -4.72
C ILE A 92 -17.80 23.30 -3.58
N THR A 93 -19.09 23.20 -3.85
CA THR A 93 -20.07 23.20 -2.75
C THR A 93 -20.09 21.84 -2.04
N PRO A 94 -20.46 21.76 -0.74
CA PRO A 94 -20.54 20.48 -0.05
C PRO A 94 -21.56 19.49 -0.65
N ALA A 95 -22.64 19.99 -1.25
CA ALA A 95 -23.63 19.16 -1.93
C ALA A 95 -23.05 18.54 -3.21
N GLU A 96 -22.42 19.35 -4.07
CA GLU A 96 -21.74 18.88 -5.28
C GLU A 96 -20.56 17.95 -4.94
N GLY A 97 -19.80 18.28 -3.90
CA GLY A 97 -18.70 17.46 -3.41
C GLY A 97 -19.17 16.08 -2.94
N SER A 98 -20.27 16.03 -2.19
CA SER A 98 -20.89 14.76 -1.78
C SER A 98 -21.35 13.93 -2.98
N ALA A 99 -22.07 14.55 -3.92
CA ALA A 99 -22.56 13.87 -5.11
C ALA A 99 -21.41 13.33 -5.98
N ARG A 100 -20.34 14.13 -6.16
CA ARG A 100 -19.16 13.73 -6.92
C ARG A 100 -18.40 12.60 -6.25
N LEU A 101 -18.32 12.60 -4.91
CA LEU A 101 -17.72 11.51 -4.16
C LEU A 101 -18.53 10.21 -4.31
N ASP A 102 -19.86 10.28 -4.19
CA ASP A 102 -20.73 9.11 -4.38
C ASP A 102 -20.60 8.53 -5.80
N ALA A 103 -20.55 9.38 -6.83
CA ALA A 103 -20.32 8.97 -8.21
C ALA A 103 -18.95 8.32 -8.41
N LEU A 104 -17.91 8.83 -7.73
CA LEU A 104 -16.57 8.27 -7.77
C LEU A 104 -16.50 6.88 -7.09
N LEU A 105 -17.12 6.74 -5.91
CA LEU A 105 -17.11 5.49 -5.15
C LEU A 105 -17.95 4.39 -5.85
N SER A 106 -19.00 4.76 -6.57
CA SER A 106 -19.83 3.85 -7.36
C SER A 106 -19.32 3.57 -8.78
N SER A 107 -18.20 4.21 -9.19
CA SER A 107 -17.67 4.06 -10.55
C SER A 107 -17.17 2.63 -10.85
N ALA A 108 -17.46 2.16 -12.07
CA ALA A 108 -16.95 0.90 -12.56
C ALA A 108 -15.40 0.92 -12.67
N PRO A 109 -14.72 -0.21 -12.44
CA PRO A 109 -13.29 -0.31 -12.66
C PRO A 109 -12.93 0.04 -14.09
N ARG A 110 -11.85 0.78 -14.26
CA ARG A 110 -11.34 1.14 -15.59
C ARG A 110 -10.97 -0.10 -16.42
N PHE A 111 -10.41 -1.12 -15.77
CA PHE A 111 -10.04 -2.37 -16.43
C PHE A 111 -11.04 -3.47 -16.10
N GLY A 112 -11.45 -4.22 -17.13
CA GLY A 112 -12.30 -5.39 -16.95
C GLY A 112 -11.56 -6.53 -16.24
N THR A 113 -12.31 -7.52 -15.78
CA THR A 113 -11.81 -8.65 -14.98
C THR A 113 -10.60 -9.36 -15.59
N ALA A 114 -10.58 -9.56 -16.91
CA ALA A 114 -9.47 -10.21 -17.59
C ALA A 114 -8.16 -9.42 -17.48
N LEU A 115 -8.20 -8.10 -17.69
CA LEU A 115 -7.04 -7.23 -17.57
C LEU A 115 -6.60 -7.07 -16.11
N THR A 116 -7.53 -7.02 -15.17
CA THR A 116 -7.21 -7.04 -13.73
C THR A 116 -6.48 -8.32 -13.34
N LEU A 117 -6.92 -9.47 -13.85
CA LEU A 117 -6.29 -10.77 -13.59
C LEU A 117 -4.90 -10.85 -14.22
N LEU A 118 -4.74 -10.41 -15.47
CA LEU A 118 -3.42 -10.27 -16.11
C LEU A 118 -2.52 -9.30 -15.33
N GLY A 119 -3.09 -8.23 -14.79
CA GLY A 119 -2.40 -7.31 -13.89
C GLY A 119 -1.88 -8.00 -12.64
N HIS A 120 -2.69 -8.87 -12.02
CA HIS A 120 -2.27 -9.63 -10.84
C HIS A 120 -1.15 -10.63 -11.15
N VAL A 121 -1.23 -11.30 -12.31
CA VAL A 121 -0.17 -12.19 -12.81
C VAL A 121 1.13 -11.41 -13.02
N ALA A 122 1.07 -10.27 -13.73
CA ALA A 122 2.23 -9.42 -13.96
C ALA A 122 2.80 -8.83 -12.65
N PHE A 123 1.93 -8.47 -11.70
CA PHE A 123 2.33 -8.00 -10.37
C PHE A 123 3.12 -9.06 -9.61
N SER A 124 2.64 -10.32 -9.65
CA SER A 124 3.32 -11.47 -9.07
C SER A 124 4.65 -11.79 -9.76
N VAL A 125 4.66 -11.90 -11.09
CA VAL A 125 5.87 -12.17 -11.88
C VAL A 125 6.91 -11.07 -11.71
N GLY A 126 6.50 -9.80 -11.75
CA GLY A 126 7.39 -8.67 -11.56
C GLY A 126 8.08 -8.68 -10.20
N LEU A 127 7.34 -8.98 -9.13
CA LEU A 127 7.93 -9.13 -7.81
C LEU A 127 8.88 -10.36 -7.74
N GLY A 128 8.51 -11.46 -8.37
CA GLY A 128 9.37 -12.64 -8.48
C GLY A 128 10.71 -12.34 -9.14
N LEU A 129 10.71 -11.57 -10.23
CA LEU A 129 11.93 -11.09 -10.91
C LEU A 129 12.80 -10.19 -10.03
N LEU A 130 12.23 -9.51 -9.02
CA LEU A 130 12.98 -8.71 -8.05
C LEU A 130 13.63 -9.57 -6.97
N LEU A 131 12.90 -10.58 -6.48
CA LEU A 131 13.30 -11.38 -5.33
C LEU A 131 14.20 -12.55 -5.72
N GLU A 132 13.80 -13.33 -6.73
CA GLU A 132 14.52 -14.51 -7.20
C GLU A 132 14.36 -14.69 -8.72
N PRO A 133 15.25 -14.07 -9.50
CA PRO A 133 15.14 -14.01 -10.95
C PRO A 133 15.58 -15.32 -11.65
N THR A 134 14.88 -16.43 -11.42
CA THR A 134 15.09 -17.68 -12.16
C THR A 134 14.00 -17.89 -13.20
N TRP A 135 14.38 -18.38 -14.38
CA TRP A 135 13.41 -18.59 -15.47
C TRP A 135 12.35 -19.64 -15.14
N ARG A 136 12.72 -20.62 -14.30
CA ARG A 136 11.81 -21.70 -13.87
C ARG A 136 10.76 -21.19 -12.90
N ALA A 137 11.16 -20.38 -11.91
CA ALA A 137 10.24 -19.83 -10.94
C ALA A 137 9.20 -18.87 -11.57
N LEU A 138 9.49 -18.26 -12.73
CA LEU A 138 8.53 -17.39 -13.43
C LEU A 138 7.20 -18.07 -13.75
N VAL A 139 7.25 -19.34 -14.15
CA VAL A 139 6.02 -20.11 -14.44
C VAL A 139 5.21 -20.28 -13.16
N ALA A 140 5.87 -20.57 -12.04
CA ALA A 140 5.20 -20.72 -10.75
C ALA A 140 4.63 -19.38 -10.23
N TYR A 141 5.33 -18.26 -10.42
CA TYR A 141 4.80 -16.93 -10.10
C TYR A 141 3.57 -16.60 -10.96
N ALA A 142 3.61 -16.90 -12.26
CA ALA A 142 2.49 -16.63 -13.14
C ALA A 142 1.26 -17.47 -12.80
N VAL A 143 1.44 -18.78 -12.60
CA VAL A 143 0.35 -19.71 -12.23
C VAL A 143 -0.18 -19.41 -10.83
N GLY A 144 0.69 -19.17 -9.86
CA GLY A 144 0.32 -18.80 -8.50
C GLY A 144 -0.44 -17.47 -8.47
N GLY A 145 0.06 -16.44 -9.14
CA GLY A 145 -0.62 -15.15 -9.29
C GLY A 145 -1.99 -15.30 -9.96
N LEU A 146 -2.10 -16.11 -11.02
CA LEU A 146 -3.37 -16.40 -11.66
C LEU A 146 -4.36 -17.06 -10.68
N GLY A 147 -3.90 -18.09 -9.97
CA GLY A 147 -4.70 -18.80 -8.97
C GLY A 147 -5.18 -17.90 -7.85
N VAL A 148 -4.28 -17.09 -7.26
CA VAL A 148 -4.63 -16.12 -6.21
C VAL A 148 -5.59 -15.06 -6.73
N GLY A 149 -5.37 -14.53 -7.92
CA GLY A 149 -6.27 -13.56 -8.56
C GLY A 149 -7.69 -14.13 -8.77
N LEU A 150 -7.81 -15.38 -9.22
CA LEU A 150 -9.09 -16.08 -9.35
C LEU A 150 -9.77 -16.33 -8.00
N LEU A 151 -9.02 -16.75 -6.98
CA LEU A 151 -9.53 -16.88 -5.61
C LEU A 151 -10.05 -15.55 -5.07
N GLY A 152 -9.35 -14.45 -5.37
CA GLY A 152 -9.79 -13.09 -5.03
C GLY A 152 -11.13 -12.75 -5.68
N LEU A 153 -11.33 -13.08 -6.96
CA LEU A 153 -12.61 -12.88 -7.65
C LEU A 153 -13.74 -13.72 -7.03
N LEU A 154 -13.47 -14.97 -6.67
CA LEU A 154 -14.44 -15.84 -6.02
C LEU A 154 -14.80 -15.34 -4.61
N ALA A 155 -13.83 -14.83 -3.87
CA ALA A 155 -14.04 -14.34 -2.51
C ALA A 155 -14.97 -13.12 -2.46
N ARG A 156 -15.08 -12.33 -3.53
CA ARG A 156 -16.03 -11.20 -3.63
C ARG A 156 -17.49 -11.62 -3.50
N ARG A 157 -17.80 -12.91 -3.68
CA ARG A 157 -19.17 -13.44 -3.59
C ARG A 157 -19.67 -13.60 -2.15
N SER A 158 -18.78 -13.64 -1.16
CA SER A 158 -19.14 -13.91 0.24
C SER A 158 -18.16 -13.27 1.22
N ARG A 159 -18.72 -12.59 2.24
CA ARG A 159 -17.93 -12.01 3.35
C ARG A 159 -17.10 -13.08 4.06
N SER A 160 -17.67 -14.27 4.27
CA SER A 160 -16.97 -15.39 4.91
C SER A 160 -15.76 -15.86 4.10
N LEU A 161 -15.90 -15.98 2.76
CA LEU A 161 -14.76 -16.33 1.91
C LEU A 161 -13.69 -15.25 1.93
N SER A 162 -14.08 -13.97 1.93
CA SER A 162 -13.12 -12.84 1.98
C SER A 162 -12.30 -12.83 3.27
N LEU A 163 -12.88 -13.25 4.40
CA LEU A 163 -12.18 -13.39 5.67
C LEU A 163 -11.20 -14.58 5.68
N ALA A 164 -11.59 -15.71 5.09
CA ALA A 164 -10.76 -16.93 5.01
C ALA A 164 -9.72 -16.89 3.88
N LEU A 165 -9.86 -15.96 2.92
CA LEU A 165 -9.07 -15.91 1.69
C LEU A 165 -7.56 -15.99 1.90
N PRO A 166 -6.91 -15.25 2.83
CA PRO A 166 -5.47 -15.34 3.01
C PRO A 166 -5.01 -16.75 3.42
N VAL A 167 -5.78 -17.42 4.28
CA VAL A 167 -5.47 -18.80 4.73
C VAL A 167 -5.64 -19.76 3.57
N LEU A 168 -6.75 -19.68 2.83
CA LEU A 168 -7.02 -20.57 1.70
C LEU A 168 -6.01 -20.36 0.56
N ALA A 169 -5.69 -19.11 0.23
CA ALA A 169 -4.74 -18.78 -0.80
C ALA A 169 -3.33 -19.25 -0.42
N SER A 170 -2.87 -18.98 0.80
CA SER A 170 -1.55 -19.43 1.25
C SER A 170 -1.46 -20.96 1.33
N LEU A 171 -2.50 -21.65 1.80
CA LEU A 171 -2.56 -23.12 1.80
C LEU A 171 -2.47 -23.68 0.39
N LEU A 172 -3.30 -23.20 -0.54
CA LEU A 172 -3.34 -23.72 -1.91
C LEU A 172 -2.05 -23.43 -2.67
N VAL A 173 -1.53 -22.20 -2.58
CA VAL A 173 -0.25 -21.83 -3.21
C VAL A 173 0.88 -22.68 -2.64
N THR A 174 0.89 -22.92 -1.32
CA THR A 174 1.91 -23.76 -0.69
C THR A 174 1.80 -25.22 -1.11
N ALA A 175 0.59 -25.79 -1.11
CA ALA A 175 0.39 -27.18 -1.53
C ALA A 175 0.84 -27.40 -2.98
N VAL A 176 0.46 -26.50 -3.90
CA VAL A 176 0.88 -26.55 -5.31
C VAL A 176 2.39 -26.32 -5.45
N ALA A 177 2.96 -25.40 -4.68
CA ALA A 177 4.39 -25.14 -4.74
C ALA A 177 5.21 -26.36 -4.32
N TYR A 178 4.83 -27.08 -3.27
CA TYR A 178 5.54 -28.27 -2.81
C TYR A 178 5.28 -29.51 -3.68
N GLN A 179 4.05 -29.76 -4.10
CA GLN A 179 3.71 -30.98 -4.86
C GLN A 179 4.06 -30.89 -6.34
N VAL A 180 4.06 -29.69 -6.91
CA VAL A 180 4.16 -29.48 -8.36
C VAL A 180 5.39 -28.62 -8.67
N ALA A 181 5.44 -27.39 -8.16
CA ALA A 181 6.45 -26.43 -8.61
C ALA A 181 7.88 -26.84 -8.20
N ALA A 182 8.12 -27.15 -6.93
CA ALA A 182 9.42 -27.53 -6.42
C ALA A 182 10.03 -28.76 -7.14
N PRO A 183 9.32 -29.90 -7.30
CA PRO A 183 9.88 -31.06 -7.99
C PRO A 183 10.05 -30.84 -9.51
N LEU A 184 9.14 -30.11 -10.16
CA LEU A 184 9.24 -29.85 -11.61
C LEU A 184 10.32 -28.82 -11.95
N LEU A 185 10.57 -27.86 -11.06
CA LEU A 185 11.44 -26.72 -11.33
C LEU A 185 12.81 -26.84 -10.65
N GLY A 186 12.94 -27.67 -9.61
CA GLY A 186 14.15 -27.75 -8.79
C GLY A 186 14.36 -26.53 -7.90
N GLU A 187 13.27 -25.92 -7.43
CA GLU A 187 13.25 -24.64 -6.70
C GLU A 187 12.84 -24.81 -5.23
N THR A 188 13.27 -23.88 -4.38
CA THR A 188 12.84 -23.87 -2.97
C THR A 188 11.39 -23.39 -2.87
N ALA A 189 10.50 -24.26 -2.39
CA ALA A 189 9.06 -24.00 -2.34
C ALA A 189 8.70 -22.67 -1.65
N LEU A 190 9.34 -22.33 -0.52
CA LEU A 190 9.09 -21.11 0.25
C LEU A 190 9.31 -19.82 -0.54
N ARG A 191 10.35 -19.78 -1.39
CA ARG A 191 10.68 -18.58 -2.17
C ARG A 191 9.72 -18.38 -3.33
N VAL A 192 9.10 -19.46 -3.80
CA VAL A 192 8.06 -19.46 -4.83
C VAL A 192 6.71 -18.91 -4.30
N LEU A 193 6.47 -18.92 -2.98
CA LEU A 193 5.18 -18.52 -2.38
C LEU A 193 4.97 -17.02 -2.29
N ILE A 194 6.04 -16.24 -2.07
CA ILE A 194 5.93 -14.82 -1.74
C ILE A 194 5.28 -14.03 -2.89
N PRO A 195 5.74 -14.16 -4.15
CA PRO A 195 5.21 -13.32 -5.21
C PRO A 195 3.72 -13.54 -5.51
N PRO A 196 3.18 -14.76 -5.48
CA PRO A 196 1.73 -14.98 -5.57
C PRO A 196 0.93 -14.39 -4.39
N LEU A 197 1.50 -14.42 -3.18
CA LEU A 197 0.80 -14.01 -1.95
C LEU A 197 0.97 -12.52 -1.61
N VAL A 198 1.75 -11.77 -2.40
CA VAL A 198 2.09 -10.37 -2.12
C VAL A 198 0.88 -9.47 -1.85
N SER A 199 -0.24 -9.72 -2.52
CA SER A 199 -1.47 -8.93 -2.36
C SER A 199 -2.10 -9.04 -0.97
N PHE A 200 -1.77 -10.09 -0.21
CA PHE A 200 -2.23 -10.27 1.18
C PHE A 200 -1.24 -9.77 2.22
N LEU A 201 -0.03 -9.41 1.81
CA LEU A 201 1.00 -8.97 2.72
C LEU A 201 0.63 -7.60 3.29
N PRO A 202 0.47 -7.46 4.62
CA PRO A 202 0.02 -6.23 5.26
C PRO A 202 1.16 -5.22 5.42
N GLY A 203 2.07 -5.13 4.44
CA GLY A 203 3.26 -4.28 4.51
C GLY A 203 2.89 -2.82 4.76
N ALA A 204 1.94 -2.29 4.00
CA ALA A 204 1.52 -0.89 4.13
C ALA A 204 0.86 -0.63 5.49
N THR A 205 0.05 -1.57 5.96
CA THR A 205 -0.61 -1.48 7.27
C THR A 205 0.40 -1.47 8.42
N LEU A 206 1.40 -2.36 8.38
CA LEU A 206 2.46 -2.43 9.39
C LEU A 206 3.33 -1.19 9.40
N THR A 207 3.73 -0.68 8.23
CA THR A 207 4.56 0.53 8.20
C THR A 207 3.75 1.77 8.60
N MET A 208 2.50 1.90 8.19
CA MET A 208 1.63 2.98 8.68
C MET A 208 1.41 2.89 10.19
N ALA A 209 1.30 1.68 10.74
CA ALA A 209 1.24 1.49 12.18
C ALA A 209 2.49 2.05 12.88
N THR A 210 3.69 1.76 12.38
CA THR A 210 4.94 2.30 12.92
C THR A 210 5.00 3.83 12.80
N VAL A 211 4.60 4.40 11.66
CA VAL A 211 4.54 5.86 11.45
C VAL A 211 3.58 6.51 12.44
N GLU A 212 2.39 5.95 12.61
CA GLU A 212 1.37 6.47 13.52
C GLU A 212 1.78 6.35 14.99
N LEU A 213 2.41 5.23 15.39
CA LEU A 213 2.98 5.07 16.72
C LEU A 213 4.08 6.11 16.98
N ALA A 214 4.98 6.32 16.02
CA ALA A 214 6.04 7.31 16.13
C ALA A 214 5.52 8.76 16.20
N SER A 215 4.38 9.05 15.56
CA SER A 215 3.73 10.36 15.62
C SER A 215 2.77 10.53 16.80
N GLY A 216 2.72 9.58 17.75
CA GLY A 216 1.85 9.65 18.94
C GLY A 216 0.39 9.25 18.72
N ALA A 217 0.00 8.77 17.53
CA ALA A 217 -1.32 8.25 17.22
C ALA A 217 -1.49 6.80 17.72
N MET A 218 -1.38 6.63 19.05
CA MET A 218 -1.24 5.32 19.70
C MET A 218 -2.38 4.34 19.41
N ILE A 219 -3.64 4.79 19.44
CA ILE A 219 -4.81 3.94 19.20
C ILE A 219 -4.81 3.40 17.76
N SER A 220 -4.58 4.29 16.80
CA SER A 220 -4.55 3.93 15.38
C SER A 220 -3.36 3.04 15.05
N GLY A 221 -2.17 3.43 15.51
CA GLY A 221 -0.95 2.68 15.26
C GLY A 221 -0.99 1.27 15.87
N SER A 222 -1.43 1.14 17.13
CA SER A 222 -1.55 -0.18 17.78
C SER A 222 -2.58 -1.08 17.11
N THR A 223 -3.75 -0.56 16.74
CA THR A 223 -4.79 -1.36 16.06
C THR A 223 -4.38 -1.81 14.66
N ARG A 224 -3.74 -0.94 13.85
CA ARG A 224 -3.14 -1.32 12.57
C ARG A 224 -2.04 -2.36 12.74
N LEU A 225 -1.19 -2.24 13.76
CA LEU A 225 -0.12 -3.21 14.04
C LEU A 225 -0.71 -4.59 14.35
N VAL A 226 -1.67 -4.68 15.27
CA VAL A 226 -2.35 -5.93 15.64
C VAL A 226 -3.05 -6.55 14.43
N TYR A 227 -3.72 -5.73 13.61
CA TYR A 227 -4.35 -6.18 12.37
C TYR A 227 -3.32 -6.76 11.38
N GLY A 228 -2.20 -6.08 11.16
CA GLY A 228 -1.13 -6.54 10.28
C GLY A 228 -0.50 -7.85 10.77
N ILE A 229 -0.19 -7.96 12.07
CA ILE A 229 0.32 -9.20 12.66
C ILE A 229 -0.70 -10.33 12.50
N SER A 230 -1.98 -10.08 12.76
CA SER A 230 -3.05 -11.07 12.58
C SER A 230 -3.12 -11.58 11.14
N ARG A 231 -2.98 -10.69 10.14
CA ARG A 231 -2.92 -11.08 8.73
C ARG A 231 -1.69 -11.93 8.42
N LEU A 232 -0.52 -11.59 8.95
CA LEU A 232 0.67 -12.41 8.79
C LEU A 232 0.50 -13.80 9.43
N LEU A 233 -0.07 -13.89 10.64
CA LEU A 233 -0.35 -15.16 11.31
C LEU A 233 -1.31 -16.05 10.51
N LEU A 234 -2.35 -15.48 9.89
CA LEU A 234 -3.25 -16.23 9.01
C LEU A 234 -2.52 -16.78 7.78
N LEU A 235 -1.62 -16.00 7.18
CA LEU A 235 -0.79 -16.46 6.07
C LEU A 235 0.18 -17.56 6.52
N THR A 236 0.88 -17.36 7.63
CA THR A 236 1.79 -18.36 8.21
C THR A 236 1.06 -19.66 8.53
N PHE A 237 -0.15 -19.58 9.10
CA PHE A 237 -0.98 -20.76 9.37
C PHE A 237 -1.32 -21.51 8.09
N GLY A 238 -1.77 -20.80 7.03
CA GLY A 238 -2.08 -21.44 5.75
C GLY A 238 -0.85 -22.05 5.08
N ILE A 239 0.32 -21.39 5.15
CA ILE A 239 1.59 -21.98 4.70
C ILE A 239 1.89 -23.26 5.49
N ALA A 240 1.89 -23.21 6.83
CA ALA A 240 2.16 -24.37 7.69
C ALA A 240 1.16 -25.53 7.49
N ALA A 241 -0.10 -25.24 7.20
CA ALA A 241 -1.09 -26.24 6.84
C ALA A 241 -0.80 -26.84 5.46
N GLY A 242 -0.47 -26.00 4.47
CA GLY A 242 -0.12 -26.41 3.12
C GLY A 242 1.14 -27.26 3.06
N THR A 243 2.17 -26.94 3.83
CA THR A 243 3.40 -27.75 3.91
C THR A 243 3.14 -29.15 4.46
N ARG A 244 2.33 -29.26 5.51
CA ARG A 244 1.93 -30.55 6.09
C ARG A 244 1.09 -31.38 5.13
N LEU A 245 0.10 -30.76 4.46
CA LEU A 245 -0.73 -31.45 3.47
C LEU A 245 0.06 -31.92 2.24
N ALA A 246 1.10 -31.19 1.87
CA ALA A 246 1.96 -31.56 0.75
C ALA A 246 2.91 -32.72 1.05
N GLY A 247 3.01 -33.17 2.31
CA GLY A 247 3.96 -34.21 2.71
C GLY A 247 5.41 -33.78 2.44
N ALA A 248 5.72 -32.49 2.64
CA ALA A 248 6.98 -31.89 2.21
C ALA A 248 8.21 -32.69 2.67
N HIS A 249 8.95 -33.22 1.70
CA HIS A 249 10.30 -33.74 1.89
C HIS A 249 11.31 -32.66 1.52
N HIS A 250 12.46 -32.65 2.19
CA HIS A 250 13.56 -31.74 1.87
C HIS A 250 14.05 -32.08 0.46
N ALA A 251 13.67 -31.27 -0.53
CA ALA A 251 14.27 -31.36 -1.86
C ALA A 251 15.69 -30.81 -1.77
N ASP A 252 16.66 -31.54 -2.33
CA ASP A 252 18.02 -31.03 -2.47
C ASP A 252 17.99 -29.72 -3.27
N VAL A 253 18.51 -28.67 -2.66
CA VAL A 253 18.52 -27.33 -3.27
C VAL A 253 19.52 -27.32 -4.42
N THR A 254 19.03 -27.41 -5.65
CA THR A 254 19.85 -27.09 -6.82
C THR A 254 19.97 -25.57 -6.95
N LEU A 255 21.19 -25.04 -6.83
CA LEU A 255 21.48 -23.63 -7.10
C LEU A 255 21.25 -23.35 -8.60
N ILE A 256 20.10 -22.78 -8.94
CA ILE A 256 19.79 -22.36 -10.30
C ILE A 256 20.37 -20.94 -10.51
N PRO A 257 21.20 -20.72 -11.54
CA PRO A 257 21.73 -19.39 -11.82
C PRO A 257 20.62 -18.38 -12.11
N ALA A 258 20.76 -17.19 -11.51
CA ALA A 258 19.92 -16.04 -11.84
C ALA A 258 20.05 -15.66 -13.33
N LEU A 259 18.95 -15.16 -13.91
CA LEU A 259 18.86 -14.69 -15.30
C LEU A 259 19.82 -13.53 -15.65
N GLY A 260 20.38 -12.88 -14.63
CA GLY A 260 21.40 -11.82 -14.75
C GLY A 260 21.05 -10.56 -13.97
N PRO A 261 21.97 -9.58 -13.89
CA PRO A 261 21.81 -8.36 -13.10
C PRO A 261 20.77 -7.37 -13.67
N TRP A 262 20.36 -7.53 -14.92
CA TRP A 262 19.30 -6.74 -15.56
C TRP A 262 17.89 -7.16 -15.12
N THR A 263 17.75 -8.35 -14.55
CA THR A 263 16.44 -8.96 -14.28
C THR A 263 15.58 -8.18 -13.29
N PRO A 264 16.11 -7.68 -12.15
CA PRO A 264 15.31 -6.87 -11.24
C PRO A 264 14.77 -5.60 -11.91
N TRP A 265 15.52 -4.97 -12.81
CA TRP A 265 15.10 -3.77 -13.54
C TRP A 265 13.93 -4.04 -14.48
N VAL A 266 13.92 -5.20 -15.14
CA VAL A 266 12.77 -5.66 -15.92
C VAL A 266 11.61 -6.01 -14.99
N GLY A 267 11.90 -6.63 -13.85
CA GLY A 267 10.91 -6.90 -12.82
C GLY A 267 10.19 -5.65 -12.34
N VAL A 268 10.89 -4.51 -12.19
CA VAL A 268 10.27 -3.22 -11.83
C VAL A 268 9.24 -2.78 -12.88
N ALA A 269 9.56 -2.89 -14.17
CA ALA A 269 8.62 -2.57 -15.24
C ALA A 269 7.41 -3.51 -15.25
N VAL A 270 7.62 -4.81 -15.13
CA VAL A 270 6.56 -5.83 -15.13
C VAL A 270 5.66 -5.67 -13.89
N PHE A 271 6.25 -5.44 -12.72
CA PHE A 271 5.55 -5.13 -11.48
C PHE A 271 4.70 -3.87 -11.65
N GLY A 272 5.28 -2.81 -12.20
CA GLY A 272 4.61 -1.54 -12.41
C GLY A 272 3.43 -1.63 -13.38
N LEU A 273 3.58 -2.38 -14.48
CA LEU A 273 2.47 -2.69 -15.38
C LEU A 273 1.40 -3.53 -14.68
N GLY A 274 1.81 -4.49 -13.85
CA GLY A 274 0.93 -5.29 -13.02
C GLY A 274 0.09 -4.43 -12.07
N VAL A 275 0.72 -3.52 -11.33
CA VAL A 275 0.04 -2.55 -10.46
C VAL A 275 -0.92 -1.68 -11.26
N TYR A 276 -0.48 -1.16 -12.41
CA TYR A 276 -1.29 -0.27 -13.25
C TYR A 276 -2.62 -0.91 -13.64
N LEU A 277 -2.58 -2.20 -14.02
CA LEU A 277 -3.75 -2.97 -14.42
C LEU A 277 -4.55 -3.49 -13.21
N TYR A 278 -3.88 -4.08 -12.21
CA TYR A 278 -4.52 -4.75 -11.07
C TYR A 278 -5.27 -3.74 -10.18
N PHE A 279 -4.63 -2.62 -9.84
CA PHE A 279 -5.22 -1.60 -8.97
C PHE A 279 -5.98 -0.50 -9.72
N SER A 280 -6.20 -0.65 -11.03
CA SER A 280 -6.89 0.33 -11.87
C SER A 280 -6.30 1.74 -11.74
N ALA A 281 -5.01 1.89 -12.06
CA ALA A 281 -4.36 3.19 -12.00
C ALA A 281 -4.97 4.19 -13.01
N PRO A 282 -4.88 5.52 -12.76
CA PRO A 282 -5.37 6.55 -13.67
C PRO A 282 -4.75 6.48 -15.07
N ALA A 283 -5.47 6.93 -16.10
CA ALA A 283 -5.04 6.83 -17.51
C ALA A 283 -3.65 7.42 -17.79
N ARG A 284 -3.36 8.57 -17.19
CA ARG A 284 -2.13 9.34 -17.45
C ARG A 284 -1.05 9.10 -16.40
N SER A 285 -1.19 8.10 -15.52
CA SER A 285 -0.24 7.86 -14.43
C SER A 285 0.86 6.86 -14.76
N LEU A 286 0.82 6.13 -15.88
CA LEU A 286 1.75 5.00 -16.12
C LEU A 286 3.21 5.43 -16.08
N LEU A 287 3.59 6.49 -16.80
CA LEU A 287 4.98 6.96 -16.85
C LEU A 287 5.44 7.52 -15.49
N TRP A 288 4.57 8.25 -14.79
CA TRP A 288 4.85 8.74 -13.44
C TRP A 288 5.04 7.59 -12.44
N LEU A 289 4.19 6.57 -12.54
CA LEU A 289 4.27 5.36 -11.75
C LEU A 289 5.59 4.64 -12.03
N MET A 290 5.93 4.38 -13.30
CA MET A 290 7.20 3.73 -13.66
C MET A 290 8.40 4.53 -13.15
N GLY A 291 8.41 5.85 -13.35
CA GLY A 291 9.49 6.72 -12.88
C GLY A 291 9.67 6.65 -11.36
N MET A 292 8.57 6.66 -10.62
CA MET A 292 8.59 6.52 -9.16
C MET A 292 9.08 5.14 -8.70
N LEU A 293 8.64 4.06 -9.36
CA LEU A 293 9.07 2.69 -9.05
C LEU A 293 10.58 2.51 -9.29
N TYR A 294 11.08 2.97 -10.45
CA TYR A 294 12.51 2.95 -10.74
C TYR A 294 13.32 3.81 -9.79
N LEU A 295 12.82 4.98 -9.42
CA LEU A 295 13.46 5.85 -8.44
C LEU A 295 13.58 5.15 -7.08
N ALA A 296 12.49 4.59 -6.57
CA ALA A 296 12.46 3.91 -5.28
C ALA A 296 13.40 2.69 -5.28
N TYR A 297 13.35 1.86 -6.34
CA TYR A 297 14.23 0.71 -6.49
C TYR A 297 15.71 1.13 -6.57
N THR A 298 16.04 2.14 -7.37
CA THR A 298 17.42 2.63 -7.52
C THR A 298 17.94 3.20 -6.21
N ALA A 299 17.12 3.97 -5.50
CA ALA A 299 17.49 4.53 -4.20
C ALA A 299 17.74 3.44 -3.16
N GLN A 300 16.90 2.40 -3.12
CA GLN A 300 17.12 1.23 -2.27
C GLN A 300 18.37 0.46 -2.69
N PHE A 301 18.57 0.21 -3.98
CA PHE A 301 19.75 -0.47 -4.51
C PHE A 301 21.03 0.27 -4.11
N VAL A 302 21.12 1.58 -4.32
CA VAL A 302 22.25 2.41 -3.88
C VAL A 302 22.39 2.39 -2.36
N GLY A 303 21.28 2.44 -1.62
CA GLY A 303 21.26 2.31 -0.16
C GLY A 303 21.92 1.02 0.34
N THR A 304 21.73 -0.10 -0.35
CA THR A 304 22.40 -1.36 -0.04
C THR A 304 23.92 -1.23 -0.09
N TRP A 305 24.46 -0.50 -1.07
CA TRP A 305 25.90 -0.27 -1.19
C TRP A 305 26.45 0.70 -0.13
N LEU A 306 25.66 1.70 0.28
CA LEU A 306 26.11 2.75 1.19
C LEU A 306 26.02 2.36 2.66
N ILE A 307 24.91 1.76 3.08
CA ILE A 307 24.58 1.52 4.50
C ILE A 307 24.15 0.07 4.79
N GLY A 308 24.27 -0.82 3.80
CA GLY A 308 23.95 -2.24 3.91
C GLY A 308 22.48 -2.56 3.59
N ALA A 309 22.25 -3.84 3.27
CA ALA A 309 20.93 -4.33 2.84
C ALA A 309 19.84 -4.08 3.90
N LEU A 310 20.16 -4.22 5.18
CA LEU A 310 19.23 -4.06 6.29
C LEU A 310 18.62 -2.65 6.36
N PHE A 311 19.42 -1.63 6.07
CA PHE A 311 19.00 -0.23 6.13
C PHE A 311 18.67 0.37 4.76
N SER A 312 18.88 -0.36 3.66
CA SER A 312 18.59 0.08 2.30
C SER A 312 17.15 0.60 2.13
N GLY A 313 16.21 0.00 2.86
CA GLY A 313 14.81 0.40 2.88
C GLY A 313 14.58 1.83 3.37
N PHE A 314 15.43 2.32 4.28
CA PHE A 314 15.40 3.73 4.72
C PHE A 314 15.64 4.68 3.55
N VAL A 315 16.65 4.42 2.72
CA VAL A 315 17.03 5.29 1.60
C VAL A 315 15.94 5.32 0.53
N GLY A 316 15.44 4.15 0.14
CA GLY A 316 14.33 4.06 -0.81
C GLY A 316 13.08 4.80 -0.32
N ALA A 317 12.70 4.57 0.94
CA ALA A 317 11.54 5.21 1.54
C ALA A 317 11.69 6.73 1.68
N LEU A 318 12.87 7.21 2.09
CA LEU A 318 13.17 8.63 2.21
C LEU A 318 13.08 9.34 0.85
N VAL A 319 13.80 8.84 -0.16
CA VAL A 319 13.84 9.43 -1.49
C VAL A 319 12.45 9.44 -2.12
N MET A 320 11.74 8.31 -2.07
CA MET A 320 10.40 8.24 -2.64
C MET A 320 9.46 9.21 -1.92
N THR A 321 9.51 9.30 -0.59
CA THR A 321 8.61 10.19 0.17
C THR A 321 8.84 11.63 -0.23
N VAL A 322 10.08 12.11 -0.22
CA VAL A 322 10.44 13.48 -0.62
C VAL A 322 10.00 13.78 -2.05
N VAL A 323 10.31 12.90 -2.99
CA VAL A 323 9.96 13.11 -4.41
C VAL A 323 8.45 13.04 -4.63
N SER A 324 7.71 12.21 -3.91
CA SER A 324 6.24 12.17 -4.00
C SER A 324 5.60 13.49 -3.57
N TYR A 325 6.12 14.15 -2.54
CA TYR A 325 5.69 15.50 -2.14
C TYR A 325 6.08 16.56 -3.17
N TRP A 326 7.24 16.42 -3.79
CA TRP A 326 7.66 17.32 -4.86
C TRP A 326 6.79 17.19 -6.11
N LEU A 327 6.52 15.96 -6.57
CA LEU A 327 5.72 15.66 -7.75
C LEU A 327 4.28 16.16 -7.67
N GLN A 328 3.70 16.30 -6.47
CA GLN A 328 2.38 16.92 -6.29
C GLN A 328 2.29 18.35 -6.84
N ARG A 329 3.42 19.05 -7.02
CA ARG A 329 3.46 20.41 -7.60
C ARG A 329 3.50 20.40 -9.12
N VAL A 330 3.81 19.28 -9.74
CA VAL A 330 4.03 19.21 -11.18
C VAL A 330 2.67 19.11 -11.89
N PRO A 331 2.34 20.02 -12.81
CA PRO A 331 1.11 19.95 -13.58
C PRO A 331 0.99 18.59 -14.31
N GLY A 332 -0.13 17.90 -14.10
CA GLY A 332 -0.40 16.62 -14.73
C GLY A 332 0.21 15.39 -14.03
N ALA A 333 0.93 15.57 -12.91
CA ALA A 333 1.30 14.45 -12.06
C ALA A 333 0.08 13.94 -11.27
N PRO A 334 -0.07 12.61 -11.10
CA PRO A 334 -1.13 12.05 -10.26
C PRO A 334 -0.88 12.37 -8.78
N PRO A 335 -1.91 12.28 -7.91
CA PRO A 335 -1.74 12.49 -6.47
C PRO A 335 -0.67 11.59 -5.86
N ALA A 336 0.07 12.08 -4.87
CA ALA A 336 1.22 11.36 -4.30
C ALA A 336 0.89 9.94 -3.87
N GLN A 337 -0.30 9.70 -3.30
CA GLN A 337 -0.72 8.39 -2.85
C GLN A 337 -0.74 7.34 -3.98
N VAL A 338 -1.07 7.77 -5.20
CA VAL A 338 -1.11 6.92 -6.39
C VAL A 338 0.29 6.44 -6.79
N LEU A 339 1.32 7.25 -6.50
CA LEU A 339 2.71 6.94 -6.79
C LEU A 339 3.40 6.22 -5.63
N PHE A 340 3.09 6.67 -4.40
CA PHE A 340 3.71 6.21 -3.17
C PHE A 340 3.33 4.77 -2.84
N LEU A 341 2.04 4.43 -2.87
CA LEU A 341 1.57 3.12 -2.41
C LEU A 341 2.19 1.96 -3.23
N PRO A 342 2.24 2.03 -4.57
CA PRO A 342 2.94 1.03 -5.37
C PRO A 342 4.46 0.96 -5.13
N ALA A 343 5.13 2.11 -5.03
CA ALA A 343 6.56 2.17 -4.79
C ALA A 343 6.93 1.62 -3.42
N PHE A 344 6.08 1.85 -2.43
CA PHE A 344 6.19 1.24 -1.12
C PHE A 344 6.05 -0.30 -1.20
N TRP A 345 5.06 -0.84 -1.94
CA TRP A 345 4.90 -2.29 -2.09
C TRP A 345 6.09 -2.95 -2.78
N LEU A 346 6.74 -2.26 -3.71
CA LEU A 346 7.95 -2.73 -4.40
C LEU A 346 9.12 -2.98 -3.44
N MET A 347 9.19 -2.26 -2.31
CA MET A 347 10.23 -2.45 -1.29
C MET A 347 10.06 -3.76 -0.50
N VAL A 348 8.92 -4.43 -0.67
CA VAL A 348 8.57 -5.73 -0.09
C VAL A 348 8.69 -5.86 1.44
N PRO A 349 8.32 -4.85 2.25
CA PRO A 349 8.46 -4.95 3.71
C PRO A 349 7.64 -6.11 4.29
N GLY A 350 6.43 -6.33 3.76
CA GLY A 350 5.53 -7.39 4.21
C GLY A 350 6.06 -8.81 4.04
N ALA A 351 6.88 -9.07 3.02
CA ALA A 351 7.39 -10.41 2.76
C ALA A 351 8.43 -10.82 3.79
N LEU A 352 9.27 -9.86 4.21
CA LEU A 352 10.28 -10.10 5.24
C LEU A 352 9.62 -10.48 6.57
N GLY A 353 8.54 -9.80 6.96
CA GLY A 353 7.76 -10.18 8.14
C GLY A 353 7.14 -11.59 8.05
N LEU A 354 6.63 -11.96 6.88
CA LEU A 354 6.08 -13.31 6.67
C LEU A 354 7.16 -14.39 6.76
N LEU A 355 8.33 -14.15 6.15
CA LEU A 355 9.48 -15.05 6.22
C LEU A 355 9.90 -15.29 7.68
N SER A 356 10.06 -14.22 8.46
CA SER A 356 10.41 -14.29 9.88
C SER A 356 9.42 -15.14 10.69
N LEU A 357 8.11 -14.97 10.47
CA LEU A 357 7.10 -15.76 11.18
C LEU A 357 7.03 -17.21 10.70
N ASN A 358 7.29 -17.46 9.42
CA ASN A 358 7.25 -18.81 8.88
C ASN A 358 8.45 -19.66 9.32
N GLU A 359 9.64 -19.04 9.47
CA GLU A 359 10.80 -19.68 10.07
C GLU A 359 10.48 -20.21 11.47
N LEU A 360 9.85 -19.37 12.32
CA LEU A 360 9.40 -19.76 13.66
C LEU A 360 8.34 -20.86 13.68
N ALA A 361 7.50 -20.95 12.64
CA ALA A 361 6.36 -21.87 12.59
C ALA A 361 6.69 -23.24 11.97
N THR A 362 7.71 -23.31 11.12
CA THR A 362 8.01 -24.50 10.31
C THR A 362 9.36 -25.14 10.61
N ASP A 363 10.19 -24.54 11.47
CA ASP A 363 11.56 -24.99 11.80
C ASP A 363 12.45 -25.20 10.56
N VAL A 364 12.07 -24.64 9.40
CA VAL A 364 12.85 -24.68 8.16
C VAL A 364 13.80 -23.47 8.19
N PRO A 365 15.13 -23.68 8.33
CA PRO A 365 16.09 -22.59 8.36
C PRO A 365 16.08 -21.89 7.00
N ILE A 366 15.69 -20.62 6.98
CA ILE A 366 15.69 -19.82 5.76
C ILE A 366 17.10 -19.23 5.69
N GLY A 367 17.93 -19.77 4.79
CA GLY A 367 19.35 -19.42 4.70
C GLY A 367 19.65 -17.91 4.82
N ALA A 368 20.49 -17.60 5.82
CA ALA A 368 21.23 -16.37 6.12
C ALA A 368 20.45 -15.16 6.72
N SER A 369 20.64 -15.00 8.04
CA SER A 369 20.49 -13.78 8.86
C SER A 369 19.08 -13.24 9.11
N ASP A 370 18.50 -13.81 10.17
CA ASP A 370 17.64 -13.22 11.19
C ASP A 370 16.18 -12.91 10.83
N ALA A 371 15.26 -13.66 11.46
CA ALA A 371 13.87 -13.25 11.70
C ALA A 371 13.76 -11.80 12.24
N ILE A 372 14.79 -11.32 12.95
CA ILE A 372 14.93 -9.95 13.46
C ILE A 372 15.18 -8.93 12.32
N GLY A 373 15.81 -9.33 11.22
CA GLY A 373 16.08 -8.49 10.05
C GLY A 373 14.81 -7.99 9.35
N GLY A 374 13.75 -8.80 9.34
CA GLY A 374 12.44 -8.36 8.84
C GLY A 374 11.83 -7.22 9.67
N LEU A 375 11.93 -7.31 11.00
CA LEU A 375 11.48 -6.25 11.90
C LEU A 375 12.29 -4.95 11.70
N TRP A 376 13.60 -5.06 11.58
CA TRP A 376 14.47 -3.91 11.28
C TRP A 376 14.16 -3.27 9.94
N SER A 377 13.78 -4.06 8.93
CA SER A 377 13.39 -3.53 7.62
C SER A 377 12.12 -2.68 7.71
N PHE A 378 11.11 -3.11 8.49
CA PHE A 378 9.92 -2.29 8.75
C PHE A 378 10.27 -0.96 9.45
N ILE A 379 11.11 -1.02 10.48
CA ILE A 379 11.55 0.16 11.23
C ILE A 379 12.34 1.11 10.32
N SER A 380 13.26 0.55 9.52
CA SER A 380 14.09 1.29 8.57
C SER A 380 13.23 2.04 7.55
N ILE A 381 12.26 1.37 6.93
CA ILE A 381 11.34 1.98 5.96
C ILE A 381 10.46 3.03 6.65
N ALA A 382 9.89 2.73 7.83
CA ALA A 382 9.06 3.68 8.57
C ALA A 382 9.82 4.96 8.94
N LEU A 383 11.07 4.83 9.40
CA LEU A 383 11.95 5.97 9.68
C LEU A 383 12.26 6.76 8.42
N GLY A 384 12.53 6.09 7.30
CA GLY A 384 12.75 6.74 6.00
C GLY A 384 11.54 7.57 5.57
N MET A 385 10.32 7.04 5.77
CA MET A 385 9.08 7.76 5.49
C MET A 385 8.87 8.94 6.44
N LEU A 386 9.14 8.79 7.74
CA LEU A 386 9.01 9.87 8.73
C LEU A 386 9.96 11.03 8.42
N VAL A 387 11.25 10.73 8.22
CA VAL A 387 12.27 11.73 7.86
C VAL A 387 11.97 12.34 6.50
N GLY A 388 11.58 11.53 5.51
CA GLY A 388 11.19 12.03 4.20
C GLY A 388 9.96 12.94 4.25
N SER A 389 8.99 12.65 5.11
CA SER A 389 7.79 13.46 5.27
C SER A 389 8.07 14.81 5.94
N SER A 390 9.00 14.86 6.92
CA SER A 390 9.40 16.12 7.54
C SER A 390 10.15 17.01 6.55
N LEU A 391 11.12 16.45 5.81
CA LEU A 391 11.86 17.16 4.77
C LEU A 391 10.96 17.64 3.62
N GLY A 392 10.02 16.78 3.20
CA GLY A 392 9.02 17.11 2.19
C GLY A 392 8.13 18.28 2.61
N ARG A 393 7.76 18.35 3.90
CA ARG A 393 6.99 19.46 4.50
C ARG A 393 7.79 20.77 4.57
N TYR A 394 9.07 20.76 4.98
CA TYR A 394 9.89 21.98 5.04
C TYR A 394 10.10 22.65 3.68
N SER A 395 10.27 21.85 2.61
CA SER A 395 10.32 22.36 1.24
C SER A 395 9.02 23.04 0.79
N ILE A 396 7.88 22.80 1.47
CA ILE A 396 6.60 23.50 1.23
C ILE A 396 6.59 24.88 1.88
N THR A 397 7.22 25.05 3.04
CA THR A 397 7.15 26.29 3.83
C THR A 397 8.18 27.34 3.43
N ASP A 398 9.39 26.93 3.00
CA ASP A 398 10.51 27.86 2.79
C ASP A 398 10.60 28.48 1.38
N LEU A 399 9.75 28.04 0.43
CA LEU A 399 9.73 28.55 -0.95
C LEU A 399 8.45 29.31 -1.31
N VAL A 400 7.60 29.63 -0.32
CA VAL A 400 6.59 30.69 -0.46
C VAL A 400 7.21 31.96 0.11
N PRO A 401 7.70 32.90 -0.72
CA PRO A 401 8.15 34.19 -0.20
C PRO A 401 7.01 34.81 0.60
N ALA A 402 7.34 35.44 1.72
CA ALA A 402 6.43 36.21 2.57
C ALA A 402 5.66 37.34 1.83
N ALA A 403 5.90 37.54 0.54
CA ALA A 403 5.29 38.53 -0.32
C ALA A 403 3.77 38.38 -0.54
N TYR A 404 3.16 37.21 -0.25
CA TYR A 404 1.69 37.07 -0.34
C TYR A 404 0.95 37.30 0.99
N ARG A 405 1.65 37.44 2.12
CA ARG A 405 1.03 37.62 3.44
C ARG A 405 0.63 39.06 3.77
N GLN A 406 1.05 40.05 2.98
CA GLN A 406 0.76 41.47 3.25
C GLN A 406 -0.32 42.10 2.36
N ARG A 407 -0.92 41.37 1.41
CA ARG A 407 -1.93 41.95 0.50
C ARG A 407 -3.39 41.72 0.92
N SER A 408 -3.65 40.96 1.99
CA SER A 408 -5.01 40.75 2.52
C SER A 408 -5.31 41.55 3.80
N SER A 409 -4.40 42.43 4.25
CA SER A 409 -4.65 43.36 5.36
C SER A 409 -4.79 44.82 4.91
N ARG A 410 -4.75 45.07 3.59
CA ARG A 410 -5.08 46.35 2.94
C ARG A 410 -5.75 46.07 1.60
N GLY A 411 -7.07 45.90 1.63
CA GLY A 411 -7.93 45.73 0.46
C GLY A 411 -9.37 45.77 0.89
#